data_AF-A0AAV2HKJ8-F1
#
_entry.id   AF-A0AAV2HKJ8-F1
#
_cell.length_a   1.000
_cell.length_b   1.000
_cell.length_c   1.000
_cell.angle_alpha   90.00
_cell.angle_beta   90.00
_cell.angle_gamma   90.00
#
_symmetry.space_group_name_H-M   'P 1'
#
loop_
_entity.id
_entity.type
_entity.pdbx_description
1 polymer ?
#
loop_
_entity_poly.entity_id
_entity_poly.type
_entity_poly.pdbx_seq_one_letter_code
_entity_poly.pdbx_strand_id
1 'polypeptide(L)'
;MAMHVILKMALLSFLAVHVDSGRYYSICEPEPDTSILEYTVTDIHGKINKTVSSLTSGTYSLVINVASFCRLTLQYYELNEMLTDFPSDQFSVLAFPSDQFGHQEPGVNGTEILNCLRHVRPGNGFTPNPSLNLMLRGAVNGENEIPLYTYLKKSCPQPSLAKFKPRESFWDPIRVSDVTWNFEKILVSPEGRPLYRFSPQVGPLQIAPLINALRGSEQQAEQSENIAAILEQLETNTDKEIKLRHRG
;
A
#
# COMPACT_ATOMS: atom_id res chain seq x y z
N MET A 1 -7.23 37.83 8.76
CA MET A 1 -7.16 36.70 7.81
C MET A 1 -6.22 35.57 8.24
N ALA A 2 -5.25 35.75 9.15
CA ALA A 2 -4.36 34.67 9.61
C ALA A 2 -5.01 33.67 10.61
N MET A 3 -6.10 34.06 11.30
CA MET A 3 -6.69 33.25 12.37
C MET A 3 -7.64 32.13 11.87
N HIS A 4 -8.14 32.23 10.63
CA HIS A 4 -8.98 31.19 10.01
C HIS A 4 -8.17 30.06 9.34
N VAL A 5 -6.90 30.33 8.99
CA VAL A 5 -6.01 29.31 8.40
C VAL A 5 -5.42 28.42 9.50
N ILE A 6 -5.13 28.98 10.67
CA ILE A 6 -4.62 28.23 11.83
C ILE A 6 -5.71 27.30 12.41
N LEU A 7 -6.99 27.69 12.33
CA LEU A 7 -8.10 26.85 12.80
C LEU A 7 -8.34 25.62 11.91
N LYS A 8 -8.06 25.69 10.60
CA LYS A 8 -8.11 24.51 9.72
C LYS A 8 -6.91 23.57 9.89
N MET A 9 -5.74 24.12 10.24
CA MET A 9 -4.53 23.33 10.50
C MET A 9 -4.58 22.61 11.87
N ALA A 10 -5.37 23.12 12.82
CA ALA A 10 -5.59 22.52 14.14
C ALA A 10 -6.77 21.54 14.23
N LEU A 11 -7.48 21.28 13.11
CA LEU A 11 -8.68 20.41 13.08
C LEU A 11 -8.41 18.96 12.63
N LEU A 12 -7.16 18.63 12.31
CA LEU A 12 -6.71 17.24 12.08
C LEU A 12 -6.20 16.56 13.37
N SER A 13 -6.03 17.32 14.45
CA SER A 13 -5.78 16.82 15.79
C SER A 13 -7.08 16.85 16.60
N PHE A 14 -7.56 15.69 17.05
CA PHE A 14 -8.80 15.45 17.81
C PHE A 14 -10.11 15.38 17.03
N LEU A 15 -10.23 14.34 16.21
CA LEU A 15 -11.38 13.44 16.34
C LEU A 15 -10.81 12.03 16.40
N ALA A 16 -10.62 11.54 17.61
CA ALA A 16 -10.37 10.14 17.88
C ALA A 16 -11.63 9.38 17.46
N VAL A 17 -11.72 9.07 16.17
CA VAL A 17 -12.47 7.92 15.72
C VAL A 17 -11.91 6.75 16.53
N HIS A 18 -12.72 6.15 17.40
CA HIS A 18 -12.35 4.92 18.11
C HIS A 18 -12.42 3.73 17.14
N VAL A 19 -11.81 3.87 15.97
CA VAL A 19 -11.48 2.72 15.13
C VAL A 19 -10.16 2.24 15.67
N ASP A 20 -10.17 1.13 16.37
CA ASP A 20 -8.94 0.45 16.76
C ASP A 20 -8.35 -0.26 15.54
N SER A 21 -7.04 -0.53 15.59
CA SER A 21 -6.42 -1.38 14.58
C SER A 21 -7.10 -2.75 14.52
N GLY A 22 -7.32 -3.24 13.30
CA GLY A 22 -7.96 -4.53 13.05
C GLY A 22 -7.00 -5.72 13.07
N ARG A 23 -7.50 -6.86 12.58
CA ARG A 23 -6.71 -8.06 12.32
C ARG A 23 -5.90 -7.94 11.04
N TYR A 24 -6.50 -7.34 10.02
CA TYR A 24 -5.92 -7.24 8.69
C TYR A 24 -5.50 -5.83 8.29
N TYR A 25 -5.75 -4.83 9.13
CA TYR A 25 -5.26 -3.47 8.94
C TYR A 25 -4.82 -2.84 10.26
N SER A 26 -4.04 -1.78 10.16
CA SER A 26 -3.67 -0.90 11.27
C SER A 26 -3.75 0.56 10.84
N ILE A 27 -3.98 1.43 11.81
CA ILE A 27 -3.93 2.88 11.60
C ILE A 27 -2.49 3.34 11.72
N CYS A 28 -2.08 4.24 10.82
CA CYS A 28 -0.76 4.84 10.87
C CYS A 28 -0.75 6.11 11.73
N GLU A 29 0.36 6.31 12.43
CA GLU A 29 0.64 7.45 13.30
C GLU A 29 1.93 8.15 12.85
N PRO A 30 1.94 8.80 11.66
CA PRO A 30 3.11 9.53 11.20
C PRO A 30 3.40 10.75 12.08
N GLU A 31 4.68 11.03 12.32
CA GLU A 31 5.12 12.26 12.99
C GLU A 31 4.54 13.52 12.30
N PRO A 32 4.27 14.60 13.04
CA PRO A 32 3.82 15.86 12.45
C PRO A 32 4.76 16.34 11.34
N ASP A 33 4.20 16.96 10.30
CA ASP A 33 4.94 17.55 9.16
C ASP A 33 5.83 16.60 8.34
N THR A 34 5.74 15.28 8.56
CA THR A 34 6.40 14.28 7.70
C THR A 34 5.52 13.85 6.52
N SER A 35 6.16 13.48 5.40
CA SER A 35 5.49 13.07 4.16
C SER A 35 6.42 12.21 3.28
N ILE A 36 5.85 11.34 2.45
CA ILE A 36 6.61 10.58 1.44
C ILE A 36 6.97 11.39 0.20
N LEU A 37 6.39 12.57 -0.02
CA LEU A 37 6.45 13.28 -1.31
C LEU A 37 7.87 13.67 -1.75
N GLU A 38 8.77 13.90 -0.81
CA GLU A 38 10.16 14.31 -1.06
C GLU A 38 11.11 13.13 -1.34
N TYR A 39 10.68 11.90 -1.03
CA TYR A 39 11.50 10.72 -1.31
C TYR A 39 11.68 10.55 -2.81
N THR A 40 12.86 10.07 -3.20
CA THR A 40 13.16 9.72 -4.58
C THR A 40 13.04 8.21 -4.77
N VAL A 41 12.55 7.83 -5.94
CA VAL A 41 12.41 6.43 -6.35
C VAL A 41 12.98 6.24 -7.76
N THR A 42 13.34 5.00 -8.07
CA THR A 42 13.82 4.60 -9.38
C THR A 42 12.76 3.76 -10.04
N ASP A 43 12.34 4.12 -11.25
CA ASP A 43 11.32 3.34 -11.96
C ASP A 43 11.86 1.99 -12.46
N ILE A 44 10.95 1.12 -12.88
CA ILE A 44 11.25 -0.24 -13.36
C ILE A 44 12.26 -0.28 -14.54
N HIS A 45 12.44 0.82 -15.26
CA HIS A 45 13.40 0.94 -16.36
C HIS A 45 14.76 1.49 -15.93
N GLY A 46 14.97 1.71 -14.63
CA GLY A 46 16.22 2.22 -14.08
C GLY A 46 16.37 3.74 -14.18
N LYS A 47 15.31 4.49 -14.52
CA LYS A 47 15.37 5.96 -14.52
C LYS A 47 15.27 6.46 -13.09
N ILE A 48 16.41 6.92 -12.57
CA ILE A 48 16.57 7.51 -11.24
C ILE A 48 15.99 8.95 -11.23
N ASN A 49 15.64 9.46 -10.05
CA ASN A 49 15.24 10.86 -9.75
C ASN A 49 13.78 11.24 -9.98
N LYS A 50 12.84 10.29 -9.96
CA LYS A 50 11.42 10.66 -9.79
C LYS A 50 11.17 10.89 -8.31
N THR A 51 10.73 12.10 -7.95
CA THR A 51 10.17 12.32 -6.62
C THR A 51 8.83 11.62 -6.53
N VAL A 52 8.48 11.11 -5.36
CA VAL A 52 7.14 10.55 -5.13
C VAL A 52 6.07 11.59 -5.44
N SER A 53 6.31 12.87 -5.12
CA SER A 53 5.45 13.98 -5.52
C SER A 53 5.11 13.99 -7.02
N SER A 54 6.09 13.75 -7.90
CA SER A 54 5.85 13.72 -9.35
C SER A 54 4.95 12.56 -9.82
N LEU A 55 4.76 11.56 -8.97
CA LEU A 55 3.96 10.36 -9.26
C LEU A 55 2.58 10.40 -8.59
N THR A 56 2.47 11.06 -7.43
CA THR A 56 1.32 10.89 -6.54
C THR A 56 0.72 12.18 -5.99
N SER A 57 1.31 13.35 -6.24
CA SER A 57 0.86 14.60 -5.61
C SER A 57 -0.62 14.87 -5.89
N GLY A 58 -1.38 15.12 -4.84
CA GLY A 58 -2.82 15.37 -4.94
C GLY A 58 -3.69 14.11 -5.02
N THR A 59 -3.10 12.90 -5.01
CA THR A 59 -3.83 11.64 -5.13
C THR A 59 -3.74 10.79 -3.86
N TYR A 60 -4.81 10.07 -3.54
CA TYR A 60 -4.67 8.94 -2.62
C TYR A 60 -3.81 7.87 -3.29
N SER A 61 -2.90 7.26 -2.54
CA SER A 61 -1.92 6.36 -3.13
C SER A 61 -1.80 5.06 -2.35
N LEU A 62 -1.72 3.93 -3.05
CA LEU A 62 -1.26 2.69 -2.45
C LEU A 62 0.23 2.50 -2.70
N VAL A 63 1.01 2.41 -1.62
CA VAL A 63 2.38 1.89 -1.65
C VAL A 63 2.32 0.40 -1.38
N ILE A 64 2.78 -0.43 -2.31
CA ILE A 64 2.65 -1.88 -2.25
C ILE A 64 3.95 -2.59 -2.64
N ASN A 65 4.38 -3.58 -1.85
CA ASN A 65 5.47 -4.47 -2.27
C ASN A 65 4.90 -5.64 -3.08
N VAL A 66 5.50 -5.98 -4.22
CA VAL A 66 4.93 -6.95 -5.17
C VAL A 66 5.92 -8.06 -5.52
N ALA A 67 5.39 -9.16 -6.03
CA ALA A 67 6.15 -10.32 -6.50
C ALA A 67 5.42 -11.04 -7.64
N SER A 68 6.13 -11.54 -8.66
CA SER A 68 5.53 -12.24 -9.82
C SER A 68 5.19 -13.71 -9.55
N PHE A 69 5.85 -14.37 -8.60
CA PHE A 69 5.65 -15.80 -8.29
C PHE A 69 4.94 -16.04 -6.95
N CYS A 70 4.24 -15.03 -6.45
CA CYS A 70 3.44 -15.15 -5.24
C CYS A 70 2.06 -15.73 -5.53
N ARG A 71 1.46 -16.42 -4.56
CA ARG A 71 0.04 -16.81 -4.66
C ARG A 71 -0.87 -15.59 -4.86
N LEU A 72 -0.46 -14.43 -4.33
CA LEU A 72 -1.20 -13.17 -4.38
C LEU A 72 -0.95 -12.35 -5.64
N THR A 73 -0.11 -12.81 -6.58
CA THR A 73 0.16 -12.10 -7.84
C THR A 73 -1.10 -11.80 -8.66
N LEU A 74 -2.18 -12.56 -8.49
CA LEU A 74 -3.45 -12.25 -9.17
C LEU A 74 -4.10 -10.94 -8.70
N GLN A 75 -3.68 -10.35 -7.57
CA GLN A 75 -4.11 -9.02 -7.16
C GLN A 75 -3.66 -7.91 -8.13
N TYR A 76 -2.73 -8.18 -9.06
CA TYR A 76 -2.45 -7.25 -10.16
C TYR A 76 -3.68 -6.95 -11.02
N TYR A 77 -4.63 -7.88 -11.15
CA TYR A 77 -5.90 -7.62 -11.84
C TYR A 77 -6.73 -6.57 -11.08
N GLU A 78 -6.86 -6.73 -9.76
CA GLU A 78 -7.56 -5.76 -8.90
C GLU A 78 -6.90 -4.38 -8.90
N LEU A 79 -5.56 -4.32 -8.94
CA LEU A 79 -4.84 -3.04 -9.07
C LEU A 79 -5.13 -2.35 -10.41
N ASN A 80 -5.14 -3.12 -11.51
CA ASN A 80 -5.49 -2.60 -12.83
C ASN A 80 -6.94 -2.10 -12.87
N GLU A 81 -7.87 -2.83 -12.25
CA GLU A 81 -9.28 -2.45 -12.16
C GLU A 81 -9.43 -1.14 -11.38
N MET A 82 -8.85 -1.04 -10.18
CA MET A 82 -8.86 0.21 -9.42
C MET A 82 -8.28 1.39 -10.22
N LEU A 83 -7.14 1.22 -10.88
CA LEU A 83 -6.53 2.27 -11.69
C LEU A 83 -7.33 2.63 -12.96
N THR A 84 -8.29 1.78 -13.35
CA THR A 84 -9.20 2.06 -14.46
C THR A 84 -10.43 2.82 -13.96
N ASP A 85 -10.95 2.43 -12.79
CA ASP A 85 -12.19 2.98 -12.24
C ASP A 85 -11.98 4.32 -11.53
N PHE A 86 -10.82 4.52 -10.90
CA PHE A 86 -10.47 5.80 -10.30
C PHE A 86 -9.88 6.76 -11.34
N PRO A 87 -10.33 8.03 -11.37
CA PRO A 87 -9.66 9.07 -12.12
C PRO A 87 -8.18 9.20 -11.72
N SER A 88 -7.31 9.42 -12.71
CA SER A 88 -5.86 9.46 -12.54
C SER A 88 -5.36 10.60 -11.65
N ASP A 89 -6.18 11.63 -11.45
CA ASP A 89 -5.92 12.76 -10.55
C ASP A 89 -6.41 12.51 -9.12
N GLN A 90 -6.91 11.31 -8.81
CA GLN A 90 -7.50 10.97 -7.52
C GLN A 90 -6.88 9.73 -6.89
N PHE A 91 -6.33 8.82 -7.69
CA PHE A 91 -5.72 7.59 -7.20
C PHE A 91 -4.46 7.21 -7.99
N SER A 92 -3.44 6.74 -7.27
CA SER A 92 -2.23 6.18 -7.87
C SER A 92 -1.72 4.95 -7.11
N VAL A 93 -0.87 4.16 -7.76
CA VAL A 93 -0.20 3.02 -7.13
C VAL A 93 1.31 3.15 -7.33
N LEU A 94 2.06 3.00 -6.24
CA LEU A 94 3.52 2.83 -6.24
C LEU A 94 3.82 1.37 -5.89
N ALA A 95 4.23 0.59 -6.87
CA ALA A 95 4.49 -0.84 -6.73
C ALA A 95 5.99 -1.12 -6.69
N PHE A 96 6.47 -1.80 -5.65
CA PHE A 96 7.87 -2.08 -5.38
C PHE A 96 8.14 -3.60 -5.45
N PRO A 97 8.65 -4.11 -6.59
CA PRO A 97 9.05 -5.51 -6.68
C PRO A 97 10.10 -5.85 -5.60
N SER A 98 9.93 -6.97 -4.90
CA SER A 98 10.88 -7.39 -3.86
C SER A 98 11.04 -8.90 -3.80
N ASP A 99 12.29 -9.35 -3.74
CA ASP A 99 12.63 -10.77 -3.67
C ASP A 99 12.84 -11.29 -2.24
N GLN A 100 12.59 -10.45 -1.23
CA GLN A 100 12.86 -10.75 0.19
C GLN A 100 11.93 -11.81 0.80
N PHE A 101 10.85 -12.17 0.10
CA PHE A 101 9.77 -13.01 0.60
C PHE A 101 9.63 -14.26 -0.27
N GLY A 102 10.17 -15.38 0.21
CA GLY A 102 10.13 -16.67 -0.48
C GLY A 102 10.84 -16.71 -1.84
N HIS A 103 11.72 -15.74 -2.14
CA HIS A 103 12.33 -15.54 -3.46
C HIS A 103 11.32 -15.53 -4.62
N GLN A 104 10.19 -14.82 -4.40
CA GLN A 104 9.06 -14.81 -5.34
C GLN A 104 9.16 -13.71 -6.40
N GLU A 105 10.27 -12.96 -6.47
CA GLU A 105 10.54 -11.96 -7.52
C GLU A 105 11.96 -12.15 -8.10
N PRO A 106 12.24 -13.32 -8.71
CA PRO A 106 13.59 -13.66 -9.15
C PRO A 106 14.09 -12.80 -10.32
N GLY A 107 13.18 -12.15 -11.07
CA GLY A 107 13.53 -11.26 -12.17
C GLY A 107 14.51 -10.17 -11.74
N VAL A 108 15.67 -10.11 -12.38
CA VAL A 108 16.80 -9.25 -12.02
C VAL A 108 16.56 -7.82 -12.46
N ASN A 109 15.79 -7.62 -13.53
CA ASN A 109 15.49 -6.30 -14.09
C ASN A 109 14.01 -6.17 -14.49
N GLY A 110 13.63 -4.94 -14.84
CA GLY A 110 12.26 -4.61 -15.21
C GLY A 110 11.71 -5.38 -16.42
N THR A 111 12.54 -5.70 -17.41
CA THR A 111 12.13 -6.48 -18.58
C THR A 111 11.70 -7.89 -18.18
N GLU A 112 12.46 -8.55 -17.32
CA GLU A 112 12.13 -9.89 -16.83
C GLU A 112 10.85 -9.89 -15.99
N ILE A 113 10.69 -8.92 -15.09
CA ILE A 113 9.48 -8.77 -14.28
C ILE A 113 8.26 -8.56 -15.17
N LEU A 114 8.31 -7.63 -16.13
CA LEU A 114 7.21 -7.36 -17.06
C LEU A 114 6.89 -8.58 -17.94
N ASN A 115 7.91 -9.32 -18.39
CA ASN A 115 7.72 -10.56 -19.14
C ASN A 115 7.06 -11.65 -18.28
N CYS A 116 7.45 -11.80 -17.01
CA CYS A 116 6.79 -12.72 -16.08
C CYS A 116 5.31 -12.38 -15.92
N LEU A 117 4.97 -11.11 -15.68
CA LEU A 117 3.59 -10.66 -15.57
C LEU A 117 2.77 -10.96 -16.83
N ARG A 118 3.35 -10.72 -18.01
CA ARG A 118 2.69 -10.91 -19.31
C ARG A 118 2.52 -12.36 -19.73
N HIS A 119 3.54 -13.18 -19.51
CA HIS A 119 3.64 -14.52 -20.12
C HIS A 119 3.51 -15.67 -19.13
N VAL A 120 3.71 -15.42 -17.83
CA VAL A 120 3.77 -16.49 -16.82
C VAL A 120 2.66 -16.32 -15.78
N ARG A 121 2.67 -15.23 -15.02
CA ARG A 121 1.71 -14.97 -13.95
C ARG A 121 1.62 -13.46 -13.68
N PRO A 122 0.46 -12.81 -13.87
CA PRO A 122 -0.84 -13.40 -14.19
C PRO A 122 -0.94 -14.12 -15.54
N GLY A 123 -0.06 -13.79 -16.49
CA GLY A 123 0.00 -14.45 -17.80
C GLY A 123 -1.09 -13.98 -18.76
N ASN A 124 -1.37 -14.75 -19.81
CA ASN A 124 -2.42 -14.49 -20.80
C ASN A 124 -2.37 -13.08 -21.44
N GLY A 125 -1.16 -12.53 -21.60
CA GLY A 125 -0.99 -11.21 -22.19
C GLY A 125 -1.32 -10.05 -21.23
N PHE A 126 -1.43 -10.31 -19.93
CA PHE A 126 -1.62 -9.27 -18.93
C PHE A 126 -0.57 -8.15 -19.07
N THR A 127 -1.04 -6.91 -19.02
CA THR A 127 -0.18 -5.72 -19.02
C THR A 127 -0.59 -4.83 -17.84
N PRO A 128 0.35 -4.39 -16.99
CA PRO A 128 0.05 -3.39 -15.97
C PRO A 128 -0.60 -2.14 -16.57
N ASN A 129 -1.56 -1.56 -15.86
CA ASN A 129 -2.13 -0.26 -16.21
C ASN A 129 -0.99 0.79 -16.25
N PRO A 130 -0.97 1.73 -17.22
CA PRO A 130 0.08 2.75 -17.32
C PRO A 130 0.29 3.61 -16.07
N SER A 131 -0.76 3.76 -15.25
CA SER A 131 -0.75 4.48 -13.98
C SER A 131 -0.29 3.62 -12.79
N LEU A 132 0.01 2.34 -13.02
CA LEU A 132 0.66 1.46 -12.05
C LEU A 132 2.16 1.75 -12.08
N ASN A 133 2.62 2.64 -11.21
CA ASN A 133 4.03 3.03 -11.17
C ASN A 133 4.86 1.89 -10.57
N LEU A 134 5.41 1.02 -11.42
CA LEU A 134 6.35 -0.01 -11.03
C LEU A 134 7.76 0.56 -10.86
N MET A 135 8.35 0.27 -9.71
CA MET A 135 9.72 0.66 -9.35
C MET A 135 10.71 -0.43 -9.71
N LEU A 136 12.00 -0.10 -9.65
CA LEU A 136 13.07 -1.09 -9.70
C LEU A 136 12.95 -2.05 -8.52
N ARG A 137 13.30 -3.33 -8.73
CA ARG A 137 13.34 -4.33 -7.66
C ARG A 137 14.27 -3.87 -6.54
N GLY A 138 13.81 -3.93 -5.29
CA GLY A 138 14.57 -3.47 -4.14
C GLY A 138 14.16 -4.12 -2.83
N ALA A 139 14.97 -3.87 -1.80
CA ALA A 139 14.68 -4.31 -0.44
C ALA A 139 13.67 -3.35 0.22
N VAL A 140 12.67 -3.92 0.88
CA VAL A 140 11.70 -3.20 1.72
C VAL A 140 11.97 -3.40 3.22
N ASN A 141 12.86 -4.35 3.55
CA ASN A 141 13.32 -4.67 4.91
C ASN A 141 14.85 -4.78 4.99
N GLY A 142 15.39 -4.74 6.21
CA GLY A 142 16.81 -4.96 6.51
C GLY A 142 17.67 -3.71 6.44
N GLU A 143 18.98 -3.88 6.35
CA GLU A 143 19.97 -2.79 6.34
C GLU A 143 19.88 -1.93 5.06
N ASN A 144 19.59 -2.57 3.93
CA ASN A 144 19.57 -1.93 2.60
C ASN A 144 18.15 -1.59 2.11
N GLU A 145 17.18 -1.48 3.02
CA GLU A 145 15.81 -1.16 2.64
C GLU A 145 15.70 0.24 2.01
N ILE A 146 14.78 0.38 1.06
CA ILE A 146 14.48 1.66 0.42
C ILE A 146 14.07 2.66 1.52
N PRO A 147 14.68 3.87 1.60
CA PRO A 147 14.41 4.83 2.68
C PRO A 147 12.93 5.19 2.88
N LEU A 148 12.16 5.20 1.79
CA LEU A 148 10.71 5.39 1.83
C LEU A 148 10.01 4.31 2.68
N TYR A 149 10.42 3.05 2.57
CA TYR A 149 9.88 1.96 3.40
C TYR A 149 10.29 2.09 4.87
N THR A 150 11.48 2.60 5.18
CA THR A 150 11.87 2.88 6.57
C THR A 150 10.87 3.82 7.24
N TYR A 151 10.55 4.93 6.57
CA TYR A 151 9.57 5.89 7.05
C TYR A 151 8.17 5.26 7.19
N LEU A 152 7.67 4.63 6.13
CA LEU A 152 6.33 4.04 6.14
C LEU A 152 6.15 2.97 7.22
N LYS A 153 7.13 2.09 7.41
CA LYS A 153 7.09 1.06 8.45
C LYS A 153 7.20 1.65 9.86
N LYS A 154 7.94 2.74 10.04
CA LYS A 154 8.00 3.47 11.33
C LYS A 154 6.65 4.13 11.64
N SER A 155 5.99 4.71 10.64
CA SER A 155 4.71 5.39 10.80
C SER A 155 3.52 4.45 10.96
N CYS A 156 3.62 3.21 10.50
CA CYS A 156 2.49 2.27 10.49
C CYS A 156 2.83 0.99 11.25
N PRO A 157 2.23 0.76 12.44
CA PRO A 157 2.32 -0.52 13.15
C PRO A 157 1.90 -1.69 12.27
N GLN A 158 2.41 -2.90 12.52
CA GLN A 158 1.92 -4.08 11.82
C GLN A 158 0.45 -4.39 12.19
N PRO A 159 -0.38 -4.90 11.24
CA PRO A 159 -1.68 -5.47 11.58
C PRO A 159 -1.56 -6.60 12.60
N SER A 160 -2.58 -6.81 13.45
CA SER A 160 -2.44 -7.75 14.59
C SER A 160 -2.27 -9.22 14.20
N LEU A 161 -2.70 -9.64 13.00
CA LEU A 161 -2.42 -10.98 12.46
C LEU A 161 -1.19 -11.05 11.55
N ALA A 162 -0.30 -10.06 11.60
CA ALA A 162 0.99 -10.10 10.94
C ALA A 162 1.74 -11.38 11.35
N LYS A 163 2.03 -12.24 10.36
CA LYS A 163 2.73 -13.51 10.57
C LYS A 163 4.10 -13.42 9.94
N PHE A 164 5.11 -13.28 10.78
CA PHE A 164 6.50 -13.36 10.35
C PHE A 164 6.88 -14.81 10.03
N LYS A 165 7.48 -15.04 8.85
CA LYS A 165 7.88 -16.36 8.37
C LYS A 165 9.41 -16.45 8.22
N PRO A 166 10.16 -16.71 9.30
CA PRO A 166 11.62 -16.60 9.30
C PRO A 166 12.33 -17.47 8.25
N ARG A 167 11.77 -18.64 7.90
CA ARG A 167 12.35 -19.53 6.88
C ARG A 167 12.11 -19.09 5.44
N GLU A 168 11.22 -18.13 5.24
CA GLU A 168 10.83 -17.58 3.95
C GLU A 168 11.16 -16.07 3.87
N SER A 169 11.93 -15.55 4.82
CA SER A 169 12.30 -14.14 4.97
C SER A 169 13.81 -13.97 4.84
N PHE A 170 14.25 -13.20 3.85
CA PHE A 170 15.66 -13.09 3.46
C PHE A 170 16.20 -11.66 3.64
N TRP A 171 16.39 -11.24 4.88
CA TRP A 171 17.00 -9.95 5.22
C TRP A 171 17.57 -9.94 6.64
N ASP A 172 18.43 -8.97 6.91
CA ASP A 172 18.99 -8.68 8.23
C ASP A 172 19.20 -7.16 8.37
N PRO A 173 19.03 -6.55 9.56
CA PRO A 173 18.41 -7.14 10.76
C PRO A 173 16.89 -7.24 10.62
N ILE A 174 16.29 -8.18 11.38
CA ILE A 174 14.84 -8.32 11.51
C ILE A 174 14.32 -7.31 12.54
N ARG A 175 13.22 -6.61 12.22
CA ARG A 175 12.57 -5.59 13.06
C ARG A 175 11.08 -5.88 13.20
N VAL A 176 10.50 -5.44 14.31
CA VAL A 176 9.05 -5.61 14.60
C VAL A 176 8.17 -4.90 13.55
N SER A 177 8.65 -3.82 12.94
CA SER A 177 7.90 -3.06 11.95
C SER A 177 8.01 -3.61 10.52
N ASP A 178 8.82 -4.65 10.28
CA ASP A 178 9.12 -5.16 8.94
C ASP A 178 7.86 -5.52 8.14
N VAL A 179 7.92 -5.38 6.82
CA VAL A 179 6.91 -5.97 5.95
C VAL A 179 6.96 -7.48 6.12
N THR A 180 5.81 -8.13 6.22
CA THR A 180 5.75 -9.56 6.57
C THR A 180 5.71 -10.48 5.35
N TRP A 181 5.18 -10.01 4.23
CA TRP A 181 5.07 -10.79 3.00
C TRP A 181 4.86 -9.91 1.77
N ASN A 182 4.87 -10.52 0.59
CA ASN A 182 4.45 -9.89 -0.67
C ASN A 182 3.00 -9.39 -0.59
N PHE A 183 2.71 -8.28 -1.26
CA PHE A 183 1.40 -7.62 -1.38
C PHE A 183 0.90 -6.93 -0.10
N GLU A 184 1.79 -6.56 0.81
CA GLU A 184 1.43 -5.66 1.91
C GLU A 184 1.27 -4.23 1.37
N LYS A 185 0.29 -3.49 1.89
CA LYS A 185 -0.14 -2.20 1.30
C LYS A 185 -0.17 -1.12 2.37
N ILE A 186 0.21 0.09 2.00
CA ILE A 186 0.04 1.27 2.84
C ILE A 186 -0.72 2.32 2.03
N LEU A 187 -1.88 2.72 2.52
CA LEU A 187 -2.68 3.81 1.96
C LEU A 187 -2.12 5.14 2.45
N VAL A 188 -1.91 6.06 1.52
CA VAL A 188 -1.30 7.36 1.74
C VAL A 188 -2.24 8.44 1.24
N SER A 189 -2.35 9.54 1.99
CA SER A 189 -3.16 10.71 1.63
C SER A 189 -2.56 11.51 0.46
N PRO A 190 -3.33 12.42 -0.16
CA PRO A 190 -2.83 13.37 -1.17
C PRO A 190 -1.61 14.20 -0.75
N GLU A 191 -1.45 14.46 0.55
CA GLU A 191 -0.33 15.18 1.17
C GLU A 191 0.89 14.28 1.42
N GLY A 192 0.80 12.99 1.07
CA GLY A 192 1.85 12.01 1.28
C GLY A 192 1.96 11.49 2.71
N ARG A 193 0.91 11.62 3.53
CA ARG A 193 0.88 11.07 4.90
C ARG A 193 0.30 9.67 4.89
N PRO A 194 0.96 8.66 5.47
CA PRO A 194 0.39 7.33 5.58
C PRO A 194 -0.82 7.34 6.52
N LEU A 195 -1.89 6.64 6.12
CA LEU A 195 -3.17 6.59 6.81
C LEU A 195 -3.45 5.21 7.40
N TYR A 196 -3.28 4.16 6.58
CA TYR A 196 -3.57 2.79 6.97
C TYR A 196 -2.55 1.83 6.37
N ARG A 197 -2.21 0.76 7.09
CA ARG A 197 -1.40 -0.36 6.60
C ARG A 197 -2.25 -1.63 6.59
N PHE A 198 -2.22 -2.35 5.48
CA PHE A 198 -3.06 -3.53 5.24
C PHE A 198 -2.19 -4.76 5.04
N SER A 199 -2.65 -5.86 5.61
CA SER A 199 -2.04 -7.17 5.46
C SER A 199 -2.12 -7.66 4.01
N PRO A 200 -1.23 -8.57 3.58
CA PRO A 200 -1.22 -9.14 2.23
C PRO A 200 -2.58 -9.70 1.76
N GLN A 201 -3.38 -10.20 2.69
CA GLN A 201 -4.64 -10.88 2.40
C GLN A 201 -5.76 -9.92 1.99
N VAL A 202 -5.66 -8.64 2.37
CA VAL A 202 -6.61 -7.61 1.94
C VAL A 202 -6.41 -7.35 0.45
N GLY A 203 -7.42 -7.68 -0.36
CA GLY A 203 -7.41 -7.39 -1.80
C GLY A 203 -7.53 -5.89 -2.06
N PRO A 204 -6.85 -5.34 -3.10
CA PRO A 204 -6.98 -3.93 -3.45
C PRO A 204 -8.44 -3.44 -3.57
N LEU A 205 -9.34 -4.22 -4.20
CA LEU A 205 -10.75 -3.81 -4.35
C LEU A 205 -11.49 -3.67 -3.02
N GLN A 206 -11.06 -4.37 -1.97
CA GLN A 206 -11.63 -4.21 -0.63
C GLN A 206 -11.27 -2.85 0.01
N ILE A 207 -10.20 -2.20 -0.48
CA ILE A 207 -9.75 -0.87 -0.01
C ILE A 207 -10.45 0.26 -0.76
N ALA A 208 -10.94 0.02 -1.98
CA ALA A 208 -11.59 1.04 -2.81
C ALA A 208 -12.74 1.80 -2.11
N PRO A 209 -13.66 1.15 -1.36
CA PRO A 209 -14.71 1.87 -0.62
C PRO A 209 -14.15 2.85 0.41
N LEU A 210 -13.05 2.50 1.09
CA LEU A 210 -12.42 3.36 2.08
C LEU A 210 -11.86 4.63 1.42
N ILE A 211 -11.22 4.50 0.25
CA ILE A 211 -10.71 5.65 -0.51
C ILE A 211 -11.86 6.58 -0.90
N ASN A 212 -13.00 6.04 -1.35
CA ASN A 212 -14.17 6.84 -1.68
C ASN A 212 -14.75 7.57 -0.46
N ALA A 213 -14.84 6.91 0.70
CA ALA A 213 -15.32 7.52 1.93
C ALA A 213 -14.38 8.63 2.44
N LEU A 214 -13.06 8.42 2.38
CA LEU A 214 -12.06 9.43 2.76
C LEU A 214 -12.12 10.69 1.91
N ARG A 215 -12.59 10.57 0.66
CA ARG A 215 -12.75 11.68 -0.29
C ARG A 215 -14.07 12.45 -0.13
N GLY A 216 -15.05 11.86 0.55
CA GLY A 216 -16.37 12.47 0.72
C GLY A 216 -16.31 13.78 1.50
N SER A 217 -17.20 14.72 1.17
CA SER A 217 -17.34 16.00 1.87
C SER A 217 -18.35 15.96 3.02
N GLU A 218 -18.56 14.79 3.62
CA GLU A 218 -19.55 14.56 4.68
C GLU A 218 -19.18 15.30 5.97
N GLN A 219 -20.14 15.46 6.87
CA GLN A 219 -19.84 15.95 8.22
C GLN A 219 -18.89 14.97 8.90
N GLN A 220 -17.89 15.49 9.62
CA GLN A 220 -16.76 14.71 10.15
C GLN A 220 -17.19 13.50 11.01
N ALA A 221 -18.32 13.62 11.74
CA ALA A 221 -18.87 12.52 12.54
C ALA A 221 -19.49 11.40 11.68
N GLU A 222 -20.31 11.76 10.68
CA GLU A 222 -20.93 10.80 9.75
C GLU A 222 -19.87 10.06 8.92
N GLN A 223 -18.84 10.80 8.47
CA GLN A 223 -17.71 10.21 7.75
C GLN A 223 -16.95 9.19 8.61
N SER A 224 -16.81 9.45 9.91
CA SER A 224 -16.11 8.57 10.84
C SER A 224 -16.87 7.25 11.05
N GLU A 225 -18.19 7.31 11.22
CA GLU A 225 -19.04 6.10 11.34
C GLU A 225 -19.04 5.28 10.05
N ASN A 226 -19.10 5.95 8.90
CA ASN A 226 -19.02 5.31 7.58
C ASN A 226 -17.69 4.57 7.38
N ILE A 227 -16.56 5.22 7.72
CA ILE A 227 -15.23 4.59 7.66
C ILE A 227 -15.15 3.36 8.58
N ALA A 228 -15.68 3.44 9.80
CA ALA A 228 -15.69 2.31 10.72
C ALA A 228 -16.44 1.11 10.14
N ALA A 229 -17.63 1.33 9.57
CA ALA A 229 -18.43 0.28 8.94
C ALA A 229 -17.71 -0.35 7.72
N ILE A 230 -17.03 0.47 6.91
CA ILE A 230 -16.24 -0.02 5.76
C ILE A 230 -15.10 -0.94 6.24
N LEU A 231 -14.39 -0.55 7.30
CA LEU A 231 -13.29 -1.33 7.85
C LEU A 231 -13.76 -2.65 8.49
N GLU A 232 -14.93 -2.67 9.13
CA GLU A 232 -15.55 -3.91 9.62
C GLU A 232 -15.95 -4.85 8.46
N GLN A 233 -16.49 -4.28 7.38
CA GLN A 233 -16.83 -5.06 6.19
C GLN A 233 -15.57 -5.63 5.51
N LEU A 234 -14.47 -4.87 5.47
CA LEU A 234 -13.17 -5.32 4.96
C LEU A 234 -12.66 -6.53 5.76
N GLU A 235 -12.70 -6.45 7.10
CA GLU A 235 -12.37 -7.57 8.00
C GLU A 235 -13.18 -8.83 7.68
N THR A 236 -14.49 -8.67 7.54
CA THR A 236 -15.42 -9.77 7.24
C THR A 236 -15.16 -10.39 5.87
N ASN A 237 -14.89 -9.57 4.85
CA ASN A 237 -14.63 -10.03 3.49
C ASN A 237 -13.28 -10.74 3.39
N THR A 238 -12.24 -10.19 4.00
CA THR A 238 -10.91 -10.81 4.07
C THR A 238 -10.98 -12.20 4.71
N ASP A 239 -11.72 -12.35 5.83
CA ASP A 239 -11.95 -13.65 6.46
C ASP A 239 -12.64 -14.66 5.55
N LYS A 240 -13.69 -14.24 4.83
CA LYS A 240 -14.44 -15.10 3.92
C LYS A 240 -13.53 -15.59 2.79
N GLU A 241 -12.75 -14.70 2.18
CA GLU A 241 -11.81 -15.05 1.12
C GLU A 241 -10.72 -16.01 1.60
N ILE A 242 -10.14 -15.77 2.78
CA ILE A 242 -9.14 -16.68 3.36
C ILE A 242 -9.75 -18.07 3.52
N LYS A 243 -10.97 -18.18 4.07
CA LYS A 243 -11.66 -19.47 4.26
C LYS A 243 -11.93 -20.18 2.94
N LEU A 244 -12.35 -19.46 1.90
CA LEU A 244 -12.58 -20.03 0.56
C LEU A 244 -11.28 -20.60 -0.03
N ARG A 245 -10.16 -19.88 0.12
CA ARG A 245 -8.84 -20.29 -0.39
C ARG A 245 -8.20 -21.48 0.35
N HIS A 246 -8.72 -21.90 1.50
CA HIS A 246 -8.25 -23.09 2.22
C HIS A 246 -9.12 -24.33 1.94
N ARG A 247 -10.21 -24.19 1.19
CA ARG A 247 -11.15 -25.28 0.86
C ARG A 247 -10.96 -25.88 -0.53
N GLY A 248 -10.15 -25.26 -1.39
CA GLY A 248 -9.79 -25.76 -2.73
C GLY A 248 -8.30 -25.96 -2.84
#